data_AF-A0A9Q0H681-F1
#
_entry.id   AF-A0A9Q0H681-F1
#
_cell.length_a   1.000
_cell.length_b   1.000
_cell.length_c   1.000
_cell.angle_alpha   90.00
_cell.angle_beta   90.00
_cell.angle_gamma   90.00
#
_symmetry.space_group_name_H-M   'P 1'
#
loop_
_entity.id
_entity.type
_entity.pdbx_description
1 polymer ?
#
loop_
_entity_poly.entity_id
_entity_poly.type
_entity_poly.pdbx_seq_one_letter_code
_entity_poly.pdbx_strand_id
1 'polypeptide(L)'
;MAASLHCAGVRTTCAGLGRNSSHFLSISACRLKSAASVAMTSGFLTRFEGACRSNVLKVSCDAGLAAVDKEHTTKPASEANAGQLTCVMKFGGSSVASAERMKEIAELIFSFPGERPVIVLSAMGKTTNNLLLAGEKAVICGVSNVSEIDELNFIQELHIKTVDELGLDRSTISDHLEEMKQLLKGIAMMKELTPRSRDYLVSFGECMSTRIFAAYLNKIGAKAHQYDAFDIGFITTDDFTNADILEATYPAVAKRLHDDWISDPAIPVVTGFLGKGWKSCAVTTLGRGGSDLTATTIGKALGLREIQVWKDVDGVLTCDPKIYPCAEPVPYLTFDEAAELAYFGAQVLHPQSMRPAREGDIPVRVKNSYHPQAPGTLITKSRDMSEAVLTSIVLKRNVTMLDIVSTRMLGQFGFLAKVFSIFEDLGISVDVVATSEVSISLTLDPSKLWSRELIQQASELDHVVEELEKIAVVHLLQHRSIISLIGNVQRSSLILEKVFHVLRTNGINVQMISQGASKVNISLIVNDSEAEQCVRALHHTFFEGVIFSELDSRSRLTNGSAVPPLD
;
A
#
# COMPACT_ATOMS: atom_id res chain seq x y z
N MET A 1 -34.42 -32.86 31.27
CA MET A 1 -33.41 -33.58 32.07
C MET A 1 -32.44 -32.57 32.62
N ALA A 2 -32.28 -32.59 33.94
CA ALA A 2 -31.55 -31.62 34.74
C ALA A 2 -30.02 -31.81 34.65
N ALA A 3 -29.26 -30.73 34.79
CA ALA A 3 -28.22 -30.60 35.83
C ALA A 3 -27.68 -29.16 35.85
N SER A 4 -28.03 -28.47 36.93
CA SER A 4 -27.46 -27.23 37.42
C SER A 4 -26.21 -27.50 38.27
N LEU A 5 -25.32 -26.51 38.38
CA LEU A 5 -24.47 -26.34 39.56
C LEU A 5 -24.21 -24.85 39.80
N HIS A 6 -24.71 -24.38 40.94
CA HIS A 6 -24.55 -23.07 41.54
C HIS A 6 -23.22 -22.95 42.30
N CYS A 7 -22.73 -21.72 42.47
CA CYS A 7 -22.24 -21.24 43.77
C CYS A 7 -22.62 -19.75 43.97
N ALA A 8 -23.40 -19.50 45.03
CA ALA A 8 -23.63 -18.21 45.70
C ALA A 8 -22.36 -17.80 46.49
N GLY A 9 -22.16 -16.61 47.05
CA GLY A 9 -22.89 -15.36 47.32
C GLY A 9 -21.83 -14.37 47.87
N VAL A 10 -22.05 -13.06 48.00
CA VAL A 10 -22.72 -12.42 49.14
C VAL A 10 -22.89 -10.93 48.78
N ARG A 11 -24.09 -10.39 49.03
CA ARG A 11 -24.39 -8.95 49.06
C ARG A 11 -24.21 -8.42 50.48
N THR A 12 -23.78 -7.18 50.62
CA THR A 12 -24.16 -6.30 51.74
C THR A 12 -24.47 -4.90 51.23
N THR A 13 -25.47 -4.31 51.87
CA THR A 13 -26.24 -3.11 51.51
C THR A 13 -25.91 -1.91 52.40
N CYS A 14 -26.49 -0.76 52.02
CA CYS A 14 -26.68 0.52 52.74
C CYS A 14 -25.59 1.57 52.51
N ALA A 15 -25.84 2.71 51.84
CA ALA A 15 -26.85 3.78 51.95
C ALA A 15 -26.34 4.99 52.74
N GLY A 16 -26.40 6.17 52.11
CA GLY A 16 -26.73 7.42 52.79
C GLY A 16 -25.66 8.52 52.88
N LEU A 17 -25.97 9.64 52.19
CA LEU A 17 -25.77 11.05 52.59
C LEU A 17 -24.38 11.70 52.44
N GLY A 18 -24.40 12.90 51.83
CA GLY A 18 -23.55 14.00 52.30
C GLY A 18 -22.96 14.91 51.22
N ARG A 19 -23.51 16.12 51.11
CA ARG A 19 -23.12 17.23 50.25
C ARG A 19 -21.73 17.85 50.54
N ASN A 20 -21.23 18.52 49.50
CA ASN A 20 -20.52 19.81 49.47
C ASN A 20 -18.97 19.91 49.45
N SER A 21 -18.55 20.66 48.42
CA SER A 21 -17.57 21.77 48.37
C SER A 21 -16.06 21.49 48.45
N SER A 22 -15.41 21.79 47.30
CA SER A 22 -14.18 22.58 47.09
C SER A 22 -13.01 22.46 48.07
N HIS A 23 -11.83 22.12 47.55
CA HIS A 23 -10.66 23.02 47.58
C HIS A 23 -9.53 22.50 46.68
N PHE A 24 -9.00 23.41 45.86
CA PHE A 24 -7.65 23.36 45.28
C PHE A 24 -6.59 23.25 46.39
N LEU A 25 -5.53 22.47 46.17
CA LEU A 25 -4.15 22.88 46.45
C LEU A 25 -3.11 21.88 45.90
N SER A 26 -2.14 22.48 45.20
CA SER A 26 -0.81 22.01 44.81
C SER A 26 0.03 21.51 46.00
N ILE A 27 0.96 20.58 45.74
CA ILE A 27 2.33 20.41 46.32
C ILE A 27 2.87 19.08 45.74
N SER A 28 3.83 19.10 44.82
CA SER A 28 5.28 19.17 44.98
C SER A 28 5.96 17.80 45.00
N ALA A 29 7.06 17.75 44.26
CA ALA A 29 7.94 16.63 44.04
C ALA A 29 8.60 16.12 45.34
N CYS A 30 8.79 14.81 45.43
CA CYS A 30 9.82 14.24 46.27
C CYS A 30 10.57 13.13 45.52
N ARG A 31 11.86 13.38 45.31
CA ARG A 31 12.87 12.40 44.87
C ARG A 31 13.00 11.32 45.94
N LEU A 32 13.07 10.05 45.54
CA LEU A 32 13.76 9.03 46.31
C LEU A 32 14.84 8.36 45.44
N LYS A 33 16.09 8.55 45.88
CA LYS A 33 17.22 7.69 45.57
C LYS A 33 17.06 6.41 46.39
N SER A 34 17.29 5.25 45.80
CA SER A 34 17.84 4.12 46.55
C SER A 34 18.86 3.39 45.68
N ALA A 35 20.06 3.26 46.24
CA ALA A 35 21.14 2.44 45.75
C ALA A 35 20.98 1.04 46.37
N ALA A 36 21.25 0.00 45.59
CA ALA A 36 21.53 -1.32 46.14
C ALA A 36 22.65 -1.95 45.32
N SER A 37 23.80 -2.07 45.97
CA SER A 37 24.96 -2.87 45.56
C SER A 37 24.65 -4.36 45.69
N VAL A 38 25.05 -5.18 44.73
CA VAL A 38 25.24 -6.62 44.94
C VAL A 38 26.66 -6.99 44.49
N ALA A 39 27.34 -7.67 45.40
CA ALA A 39 28.74 -8.04 45.35
C ALA A 39 29.01 -9.20 44.38
N MET A 40 30.23 -9.18 43.84
CA MET A 40 30.83 -10.25 43.04
C MET A 40 31.15 -11.50 43.87
N THR A 41 31.02 -12.65 43.24
CA THR A 41 31.81 -13.85 43.57
C THR A 41 32.49 -14.37 42.30
N SER A 42 33.74 -14.78 42.50
CA SER A 42 34.80 -15.11 41.57
C SER A 42 34.62 -16.40 40.75
N GLY A 43 35.25 -16.41 39.57
CA GLY A 43 35.94 -17.59 39.03
C GLY A 43 35.42 -18.11 37.69
N PHE A 44 36.10 -17.78 36.60
CA PHE A 44 36.91 -18.72 35.81
C PHE A 44 37.55 -17.98 34.63
N LEU A 45 38.88 -18.06 34.57
CA LEU A 45 39.73 -17.56 33.50
C LEU A 45 39.74 -18.57 32.35
N THR A 46 39.39 -18.14 31.14
CA THR A 46 40.00 -18.64 29.91
C THR A 46 40.29 -17.47 28.97
N ARG A 47 41.52 -17.51 28.44
CA ARG A 47 42.26 -16.43 27.80
C ARG A 47 42.14 -16.61 26.28
N PHE A 48 41.67 -15.60 25.56
CA PHE A 48 41.91 -15.44 24.13
C PHE A 48 42.33 -13.98 23.88
N GLU A 49 43.56 -13.82 23.38
CA GLU A 49 44.22 -12.55 23.09
C GLU A 49 43.98 -12.10 21.64
N GLY A 50 43.85 -10.78 21.45
CA GLY A 50 44.14 -10.04 20.21
C GLY A 50 42.93 -9.73 19.32
N ALA A 51 42.63 -8.49 18.90
CA ALA A 51 43.28 -7.20 19.10
C ALA A 51 42.24 -6.08 18.86
N CYS A 52 41.95 -5.27 19.89
CA CYS A 52 41.18 -4.03 19.74
C CYS A 52 42.12 -2.85 19.94
N ARG A 53 42.33 -2.05 18.88
CA ARG A 53 43.03 -0.77 18.96
C ARG A 53 42.22 0.21 19.83
N SER A 54 42.75 0.54 21.00
CA SER A 54 42.26 1.58 21.88
C SER A 54 42.62 2.97 21.33
N ASN A 55 41.64 3.79 20.99
CA ASN A 55 41.85 5.23 20.85
C ASN A 55 41.84 5.84 22.26
N VAL A 56 43.03 6.24 22.72
CA VAL A 56 43.23 6.97 23.98
C VAL A 56 42.77 8.42 23.77
N LEU A 57 41.69 8.81 24.42
CA LEU A 57 41.27 10.21 24.55
C LEU A 57 42.14 10.89 25.62
N LYS A 58 43.03 11.76 25.18
CA LYS A 58 43.84 12.62 26.04
C LYS A 58 43.07 13.94 26.22
N VAL A 59 42.57 14.19 27.42
CA VAL A 59 41.90 15.46 27.79
C VAL A 59 42.91 16.33 28.52
N SER A 60 43.26 17.48 27.94
CA SER A 60 43.90 18.59 28.64
C SER A 60 42.92 19.75 28.67
N CYS A 61 42.54 20.18 29.87
CA CYS A 61 41.74 21.39 30.05
C CYS A 61 42.65 22.62 29.98
N ASP A 62 42.36 23.53 29.06
CA ASP A 62 42.72 24.93 29.22
C ASP A 62 41.54 25.81 28.85
N ALA A 63 41.39 26.89 29.62
CA ALA A 63 40.20 27.71 29.71
C ALA A 63 40.01 28.63 28.49
N GLY A 64 38.77 28.70 27.99
CA GLY A 64 38.30 29.82 27.17
C GLY A 64 37.65 29.42 25.85
N LEU A 65 36.33 29.61 25.78
CA LEU A 65 35.51 29.85 24.58
C LEU A 65 35.84 29.00 23.33
N ALA A 66 35.14 27.88 23.16
CA ALA A 66 35.04 27.19 21.88
C ALA A 66 33.61 27.29 21.34
N ALA A 67 33.45 28.09 20.28
CA ALA A 67 32.33 27.97 19.36
C ALA A 67 32.41 26.61 18.65
N VAL A 68 31.29 25.90 18.59
CA VAL A 68 31.19 24.62 17.88
C VAL A 68 30.88 24.91 16.41
N ASP A 69 31.91 25.18 15.62
CA ASP A 69 31.83 25.01 14.17
C ASP A 69 31.95 23.51 13.87
N LYS A 70 30.82 22.88 13.56
CA LYS A 70 30.83 21.56 12.93
C LYS A 70 31.24 21.75 11.47
N GLU A 71 32.54 21.73 11.20
CA GLU A 71 33.03 21.37 9.88
C GLU A 71 32.58 19.94 9.57
N HIS A 72 31.48 19.82 8.83
CA HIS A 72 31.21 18.62 8.04
C HIS A 72 32.29 18.54 6.98
N THR A 73 33.38 17.83 7.27
CA THR A 73 34.26 17.31 6.23
C THR A 73 33.47 16.27 5.45
N THR A 74 32.72 16.73 4.46
CA THR A 74 32.17 15.92 3.38
C THR A 74 33.36 15.37 2.60
N LYS A 75 33.73 14.11 2.87
CA LYS A 75 34.48 13.34 1.90
C LYS A 75 33.66 13.30 0.60
N PRO A 76 34.28 13.46 -0.58
CA PRO A 76 33.55 13.38 -1.84
C PRO A 76 32.85 12.03 -1.94
N ALA A 77 31.54 12.03 -2.17
CA ALA A 77 30.69 10.85 -2.28
C ALA A 77 30.95 10.00 -3.54
N SER A 78 32.04 10.26 -4.28
CA SER A 78 32.25 9.73 -5.63
C SER A 78 33.14 8.48 -5.70
N GLU A 79 33.80 8.05 -4.63
CA GLU A 79 34.70 6.86 -4.68
C GLU A 79 34.34 5.74 -3.69
N ALA A 80 33.37 5.92 -2.78
CA ALA A 80 32.94 4.88 -1.83
C ALA A 80 31.72 4.04 -2.30
N ASN A 81 31.05 4.43 -3.38
CA ASN A 81 29.73 3.89 -3.77
C ASN A 81 29.74 2.90 -4.95
N ALA A 82 30.90 2.57 -5.52
CA ALA A 82 30.97 1.75 -6.74
C ALA A 82 30.54 0.27 -6.56
N GLY A 83 30.32 -0.17 -5.32
CA GLY A 83 29.99 -1.57 -4.99
C GLY A 83 28.76 -1.76 -4.11
N GLN A 84 27.87 -0.77 -3.95
CA GLN A 84 26.67 -0.91 -3.11
C GLN A 84 25.40 -1.04 -3.96
N LEU A 85 24.38 -1.71 -3.40
CA LEU A 85 23.03 -1.75 -3.98
C LEU A 85 22.47 -0.32 -4.06
N THR A 86 21.86 0.04 -5.18
CA THR A 86 21.51 1.45 -5.48
C THR A 86 20.02 1.75 -5.39
N CYS A 87 19.17 0.81 -5.81
CA CYS A 87 17.72 0.95 -5.87
C CYS A 87 17.01 -0.40 -5.76
N VAL A 88 15.69 -0.37 -5.54
CA VAL A 88 14.82 -1.54 -5.75
C VAL A 88 14.06 -1.35 -7.06
N MET A 89 13.98 -2.37 -7.90
CA MET A 89 13.11 -2.39 -9.08
C MET A 89 12.04 -3.46 -8.91
N LYS A 90 10.79 -3.02 -8.80
CA LYS A 90 9.63 -3.90 -8.69
C LYS A 90 8.91 -4.02 -10.03
N PHE A 91 8.62 -5.26 -10.43
CA PHE A 91 7.86 -5.57 -11.64
C PHE A 91 6.55 -6.28 -11.28
N GLY A 92 5.42 -5.80 -11.84
CA GLY A 92 4.11 -6.40 -11.64
C GLY A 92 3.88 -7.66 -12.48
N GLY A 93 2.78 -8.36 -12.24
CA GLY A 93 2.50 -9.63 -12.91
C GLY A 93 2.37 -9.52 -14.44
N SER A 94 1.82 -8.42 -14.96
CA SER A 94 1.79 -8.13 -16.40
C SER A 94 3.18 -7.92 -17.00
N SER A 95 4.11 -7.37 -16.22
CA SER A 95 5.51 -7.17 -16.63
C SER A 95 6.27 -8.49 -16.73
N VAL A 96 5.86 -9.55 -16.03
CA VAL A 96 6.48 -10.89 -16.08
C VAL A 96 5.53 -11.96 -16.62
N ALA A 97 4.56 -11.58 -17.46
CA ALA A 97 3.49 -12.48 -17.88
C ALA A 97 3.92 -13.59 -18.86
N SER A 98 5.06 -13.45 -19.51
CA SER A 98 5.58 -14.39 -20.52
C SER A 98 7.11 -14.36 -20.56
N ALA A 99 7.70 -15.33 -21.28
CA ALA A 99 9.14 -15.34 -21.55
C ALA A 99 9.61 -14.07 -22.26
N GLU A 100 8.86 -13.60 -23.25
CA GLU A 100 9.17 -12.35 -23.98
C GLU A 100 9.24 -11.16 -23.03
N ARG A 101 8.24 -10.99 -22.17
CA ARG A 101 8.22 -9.91 -21.18
C ARG A 101 9.38 -10.01 -20.17
N MET A 102 9.76 -11.23 -19.77
CA MET A 102 10.97 -11.44 -18.95
C MET A 102 12.25 -11.05 -19.68
N LYS A 103 12.38 -11.31 -20.98
CA LYS A 103 13.54 -10.87 -21.79
C LYS A 103 13.63 -9.34 -21.79
N GLU A 104 12.52 -8.65 -22.01
CA GLU A 104 12.46 -7.19 -21.99
C GLU A 104 12.85 -6.59 -20.62
N ILE A 105 12.44 -7.21 -19.51
CA ILE A 105 12.88 -6.79 -18.17
C ILE A 105 14.39 -6.96 -18.01
N ALA A 106 14.97 -8.08 -18.48
CA ALA A 106 16.41 -8.29 -18.39
C ALA A 106 17.18 -7.22 -19.19
N GLU A 107 16.73 -6.92 -20.42
CA GLU A 107 17.29 -5.84 -21.24
C GLU A 107 17.18 -4.48 -20.55
N LEU A 108 16.03 -4.20 -19.92
CA LEU A 108 15.80 -2.98 -19.16
C LEU A 108 16.78 -2.86 -17.99
N ILE A 109 17.00 -3.93 -17.22
CA ILE A 109 17.97 -3.93 -16.12
C ILE A 109 19.38 -3.60 -16.66
N PHE A 110 19.77 -4.20 -17.80
CA PHE A 110 21.07 -3.96 -18.40
C PHE A 110 21.22 -2.57 -19.06
N SER A 111 20.11 -1.92 -19.41
CA SER A 111 20.12 -0.55 -19.94
C SER A 111 20.61 0.49 -18.91
N PHE A 112 20.71 0.10 -17.63
CA PHE A 112 21.24 0.93 -16.54
C PHE A 112 22.51 0.29 -15.92
N PRO A 113 23.65 0.22 -16.63
CA PRO A 113 24.84 -0.50 -16.16
C PRO A 113 25.51 0.12 -14.92
N GLY A 114 25.16 1.36 -14.56
CA GLY A 114 25.59 2.01 -13.32
C GLY A 114 24.73 1.67 -12.10
N GLU A 115 23.56 1.07 -12.31
CA GLU A 115 22.66 0.67 -11.23
C GLU A 115 23.00 -0.76 -10.76
N ARG A 116 22.79 -1.01 -9.46
CA ARG A 116 22.90 -2.32 -8.82
C ARG A 116 21.59 -2.59 -8.10
N PRO A 117 20.55 -3.03 -8.83
CA PRO A 117 19.21 -3.11 -8.28
C PRO A 117 18.98 -4.38 -7.47
N VAL A 118 18.13 -4.29 -6.45
CA VAL A 118 17.38 -5.44 -5.93
C VAL A 118 16.10 -5.57 -6.75
N ILE A 119 15.85 -6.74 -7.33
CA ILE A 119 14.67 -7.02 -8.14
C ILE A 119 13.59 -7.65 -7.28
N VAL A 120 12.37 -7.11 -7.33
CA VAL A 120 11.18 -7.69 -6.68
C VAL A 120 10.16 -8.06 -7.75
N LEU A 121 9.77 -9.32 -7.81
CA LEU A 121 8.82 -9.80 -8.82
C LEU A 121 7.52 -10.25 -8.18
N SER A 122 6.41 -9.89 -8.82
CA SER A 122 5.12 -10.54 -8.62
C SER A 122 5.04 -11.89 -9.35
N ALA A 123 3.97 -12.64 -9.10
CA ALA A 123 3.66 -13.85 -9.84
C ALA A 123 3.35 -13.54 -11.32
N MET A 124 3.53 -14.51 -12.21
CA MET A 124 3.35 -14.30 -13.66
C MET A 124 1.89 -14.04 -14.04
N GLY A 125 1.58 -12.92 -14.69
CA GLY A 125 0.26 -12.62 -15.24
C GLY A 125 -0.88 -12.75 -14.20
N LYS A 126 -1.81 -13.68 -14.45
CA LYS A 126 -2.99 -13.95 -13.60
C LYS A 126 -2.83 -15.14 -12.65
N THR A 127 -1.60 -15.66 -12.48
CA THR A 127 -1.34 -16.90 -11.73
C THR A 127 -1.82 -16.84 -10.28
N THR A 128 -1.64 -15.74 -9.55
CA THR A 128 -2.19 -15.60 -8.18
C THR A 128 -3.70 -15.80 -8.13
N ASN A 129 -4.44 -15.21 -9.07
CA ASN A 129 -5.90 -15.38 -9.13
C ASN A 129 -6.27 -16.82 -9.49
N ASN A 130 -5.55 -17.44 -10.43
CA ASN A 130 -5.77 -18.84 -10.80
C ASN A 130 -5.45 -19.79 -9.63
N LEU A 131 -4.44 -19.49 -8.81
CA LEU A 131 -4.11 -20.27 -7.61
C LEU A 131 -5.25 -20.22 -6.59
N LEU A 132 -5.82 -19.04 -6.37
CA LEU A 132 -6.98 -18.86 -5.49
C LEU A 132 -8.19 -19.67 -5.99
N LEU A 133 -8.55 -19.50 -7.27
CA LEU A 133 -9.65 -20.23 -7.90
C LEU A 133 -9.42 -21.74 -7.91
N ALA A 134 -8.19 -22.20 -8.16
CA ALA A 134 -7.83 -23.61 -8.08
C ALA A 134 -8.03 -24.17 -6.66
N GLY A 135 -7.67 -23.40 -5.62
CA GLY A 135 -7.90 -23.77 -4.24
C GLY A 135 -9.39 -23.91 -3.92
N GLU A 136 -10.21 -22.94 -4.33
CA GLU A 136 -11.67 -22.96 -4.14
C GLU A 136 -12.33 -24.15 -4.87
N LYS A 137 -11.94 -24.41 -6.12
CA LYS A 137 -12.41 -25.58 -6.89
C LYS A 137 -11.96 -26.89 -6.28
N ALA A 138 -10.73 -26.97 -5.77
CA ALA A 138 -10.20 -28.18 -5.14
C ALA A 138 -11.06 -28.62 -3.95
N VAL A 139 -11.58 -27.68 -3.15
CA VAL A 139 -12.49 -27.98 -2.03
C VAL A 139 -13.70 -28.80 -2.51
N ILE A 140 -14.26 -28.52 -3.69
CA ILE A 140 -15.50 -29.17 -4.14
C ILE A 140 -15.28 -30.34 -5.11
N CYS A 141 -14.23 -30.35 -5.95
CA CYS A 141 -14.11 -31.26 -7.09
C CYS A 141 -13.90 -32.74 -6.76
N GLY A 142 -13.36 -33.06 -5.57
CA GLY A 142 -12.97 -34.42 -5.18
C GLY A 142 -11.56 -34.80 -5.65
N VAL A 143 -10.91 -35.73 -4.93
CA VAL A 143 -9.47 -36.02 -5.06
C VAL A 143 -9.06 -36.50 -6.46
N SER A 144 -9.88 -37.34 -7.10
CA SER A 144 -9.61 -37.87 -8.44
C SER A 144 -9.56 -36.77 -9.51
N ASN A 145 -10.30 -35.69 -9.31
CA ASN A 145 -10.55 -34.68 -10.34
C ASN A 145 -9.65 -33.44 -10.18
N VAL A 146 -8.71 -33.43 -9.22
CA VAL A 146 -7.80 -32.28 -9.00
C VAL A 146 -6.94 -32.00 -10.22
N SER A 147 -6.53 -33.04 -10.96
CA SER A 147 -5.73 -32.86 -12.18
C SER A 147 -6.55 -32.32 -13.36
N GLU A 148 -7.87 -32.24 -13.23
CA GLU A 148 -8.79 -31.70 -14.24
C GLU A 148 -9.14 -30.23 -13.97
N ILE A 149 -8.61 -29.62 -12.90
CA ILE A 149 -8.83 -28.21 -12.61
C ILE A 149 -8.16 -27.35 -13.69
N ASP A 150 -8.96 -26.61 -14.45
CA ASP A 150 -8.50 -25.76 -15.57
C ASP A 150 -7.41 -24.77 -15.14
N GLU A 151 -7.57 -24.13 -13.97
CA GLU A 151 -6.62 -23.16 -13.45
C GLU A 151 -5.26 -23.79 -13.11
N LEU A 152 -5.25 -25.02 -12.60
CA LEU A 152 -4.02 -25.76 -12.35
C LEU A 152 -3.29 -26.06 -13.67
N ASN A 153 -4.03 -26.54 -14.68
CA ASN A 153 -3.48 -26.84 -15.99
C ASN A 153 -2.93 -25.58 -16.68
N PHE A 154 -3.65 -24.45 -16.59
CA PHE A 154 -3.19 -23.16 -17.09
C PHE A 154 -1.88 -22.72 -16.43
N ILE A 155 -1.78 -22.84 -15.09
CA ILE A 155 -0.56 -22.48 -14.35
C ILE A 155 0.61 -23.36 -14.81
N GLN A 156 0.40 -24.67 -14.92
CA GLN A 156 1.45 -25.60 -15.36
C GLN A 156 1.93 -25.28 -16.77
N GLU A 157 1.00 -25.12 -17.72
CA GLU A 157 1.31 -24.82 -19.11
C GLU A 157 2.08 -23.51 -19.24
N LEU A 158 1.63 -22.45 -18.56
CA LEU A 158 2.28 -21.13 -18.59
C LEU A 158 3.75 -21.20 -18.15
N HIS A 159 4.03 -21.84 -17.02
CA HIS A 159 5.39 -21.89 -16.47
C HIS A 159 6.28 -22.83 -17.28
N ILE A 160 5.78 -23.99 -17.70
CA ILE A 160 6.54 -24.93 -18.54
C ILE A 160 6.89 -24.28 -19.89
N LYS A 161 5.91 -23.66 -20.54
CA LYS A 161 6.12 -22.93 -21.79
C LYS A 161 7.17 -21.83 -21.63
N THR A 162 7.10 -21.07 -20.54
CA THR A 162 8.05 -19.98 -20.28
C THR A 162 9.46 -20.50 -20.07
N VAL A 163 9.63 -21.57 -19.29
CA VAL A 163 10.92 -22.23 -19.10
C VAL A 163 11.50 -22.71 -20.43
N ASP A 164 10.67 -23.36 -21.26
CA ASP A 164 11.08 -23.86 -22.57
C ASP A 164 11.49 -22.71 -23.53
N GLU A 165 10.71 -21.63 -23.58
CA GLU A 165 10.97 -20.46 -24.44
C GLU A 165 12.21 -19.64 -24.01
N LEU A 166 12.55 -19.69 -22.72
CA LEU A 166 13.81 -19.16 -22.18
C LEU A 166 14.96 -20.18 -22.31
N GLY A 167 14.65 -21.41 -22.70
CA GLY A 167 15.57 -22.55 -22.82
C GLY A 167 16.25 -22.92 -21.49
N LEU A 168 15.49 -22.85 -20.40
CA LEU A 168 15.92 -23.25 -19.06
C LEU A 168 15.63 -24.73 -18.82
N ASP A 169 16.23 -25.31 -17.79
CA ASP A 169 15.88 -26.67 -17.38
C ASP A 169 14.56 -26.67 -16.60
N ARG A 170 13.68 -27.63 -16.92
CA ARG A 170 12.37 -27.79 -16.25
C ARG A 170 12.50 -28.15 -14.78
N SER A 171 13.65 -28.68 -14.36
CA SER A 171 13.99 -28.89 -12.95
C SER A 171 13.89 -27.61 -12.11
N THR A 172 14.03 -26.42 -12.72
CA THR A 172 13.90 -25.12 -12.04
C THR A 172 12.56 -24.94 -11.32
N ILE A 173 11.49 -25.56 -11.84
CA ILE A 173 10.11 -25.40 -11.35
C ILE A 173 9.39 -26.71 -11.04
N SER A 174 9.97 -27.87 -11.40
CA SER A 174 9.29 -29.17 -11.28
C SER A 174 8.82 -29.46 -9.86
N ASP A 175 9.67 -29.17 -8.88
CA ASP A 175 9.40 -29.47 -7.48
C ASP A 175 8.25 -28.61 -6.94
N HIS A 176 8.19 -27.33 -7.34
CA HIS A 176 7.12 -26.41 -6.97
C HIS A 176 5.80 -26.78 -7.62
N LEU A 177 5.82 -27.21 -8.89
CA LEU A 177 4.62 -27.68 -9.58
C LEU A 177 4.05 -28.95 -8.94
N GLU A 178 4.92 -29.90 -8.58
CA GLU A 178 4.49 -31.13 -7.93
C GLU A 178 3.98 -30.85 -6.51
N GLU A 179 4.69 -30.03 -5.74
CA GLU A 179 4.26 -29.66 -4.39
C GLU A 179 2.92 -28.92 -4.38
N MET A 180 2.73 -27.96 -5.29
CA MET A 180 1.46 -27.27 -5.49
C MET A 180 0.32 -28.27 -5.81
N LYS A 181 0.58 -29.25 -6.69
CA LYS A 181 -0.39 -30.29 -7.03
C LYS A 181 -0.73 -31.16 -5.82
N GLN A 182 0.25 -31.51 -5.00
CA GLN A 182 0.04 -32.28 -3.78
C GLN A 182 -0.76 -31.48 -2.74
N LEU A 183 -0.50 -30.19 -2.59
CA LEU A 183 -1.29 -29.30 -1.74
C LEU A 183 -2.76 -29.28 -2.16
N LEU A 184 -3.03 -29.10 -3.46
CA LEU A 184 -4.41 -29.11 -3.99
C LEU A 184 -5.11 -30.46 -3.78
N LYS A 185 -4.40 -31.59 -3.92
CA LYS A 185 -4.92 -32.91 -3.54
C LYS A 185 -5.27 -33.01 -2.06
N GLY A 186 -4.42 -32.46 -1.19
CA GLY A 186 -4.67 -32.37 0.24
C GLY A 186 -5.94 -31.57 0.55
N ILE A 187 -6.08 -30.39 -0.05
CA ILE A 187 -7.29 -29.54 0.07
C ILE A 187 -8.54 -30.31 -0.39
N ALA A 188 -8.45 -31.00 -1.54
CA ALA A 188 -9.58 -31.76 -2.08
C ALA A 188 -9.98 -32.98 -1.23
N MET A 189 -9.02 -33.59 -0.54
CA MET A 189 -9.23 -34.71 0.38
C MET A 189 -9.87 -34.24 1.69
N MET A 190 -9.39 -33.13 2.24
CA MET A 190 -9.87 -32.57 3.51
C MET A 190 -11.17 -31.79 3.37
N LYS A 191 -11.50 -31.32 2.15
CA LYS A 191 -12.64 -30.44 1.90
C LYS A 191 -12.56 -29.13 2.68
N GLU A 192 -11.34 -28.64 2.90
CA GLU A 192 -11.06 -27.47 3.72
C GLU A 192 -9.91 -26.66 3.13
N LEU A 193 -10.11 -25.34 3.02
CA LEU A 193 -9.09 -24.37 2.62
C LEU A 193 -8.93 -23.31 3.71
N THR A 194 -7.99 -23.53 4.64
CA THR A 194 -7.70 -22.57 5.70
C THR A 194 -6.97 -21.33 5.16
N PRO A 195 -7.04 -20.16 5.83
CA PRO A 195 -6.25 -18.99 5.48
C PRO A 195 -4.74 -19.28 5.37
N ARG A 196 -4.21 -20.14 6.24
CA ARG A 196 -2.81 -20.59 6.20
C ARG A 196 -2.51 -21.39 4.93
N SER A 197 -3.36 -22.35 4.58
CA SER A 197 -3.20 -23.14 3.35
C SER A 197 -3.34 -22.27 2.11
N ARG A 198 -4.22 -21.26 2.16
CA ARG A 198 -4.41 -20.27 1.09
C ARG A 198 -3.15 -19.45 0.86
N ASP A 199 -2.53 -18.92 1.91
CA ASP A 199 -1.27 -18.17 1.82
C ASP A 199 -0.14 -19.04 1.23
N TYR A 200 -0.06 -20.29 1.67
CA TYR A 200 0.92 -21.23 1.10
C TYR A 200 0.66 -21.49 -0.39
N LEU A 201 -0.60 -21.72 -0.78
CA LEU A 201 -0.99 -21.98 -2.16
C LEU A 201 -0.65 -20.81 -3.09
N VAL A 202 -0.90 -19.57 -2.69
CA VAL A 202 -0.60 -18.42 -3.56
C VAL A 202 0.89 -18.10 -3.63
N SER A 203 1.68 -18.53 -2.64
CA SER A 203 3.13 -18.31 -2.61
C SER A 203 3.87 -18.92 -3.81
N PHE A 204 3.37 -20.05 -4.33
CA PHE A 204 3.95 -20.72 -5.50
C PHE A 204 4.09 -19.81 -6.72
N GLY A 205 3.19 -18.82 -6.88
CA GLY A 205 3.23 -17.89 -8.00
C GLY A 205 4.52 -17.06 -8.05
N GLU A 206 4.90 -16.42 -6.94
CA GLU A 206 6.14 -15.61 -6.86
C GLU A 206 7.39 -16.48 -6.71
N CYS A 207 7.28 -17.61 -6.01
CA CYS A 207 8.38 -18.56 -5.89
C CYS A 207 8.83 -19.08 -7.26
N MET A 208 7.89 -19.42 -8.15
CA MET A 208 8.22 -19.85 -9.52
C MET A 208 8.70 -18.69 -10.39
N SER A 209 8.05 -17.51 -10.35
CA SER A 209 8.42 -16.38 -11.22
C SER A 209 9.85 -15.90 -10.97
N THR A 210 10.24 -15.79 -9.70
CA THR A 210 11.60 -15.36 -9.31
C THR A 210 12.67 -16.38 -9.66
N ARG A 211 12.39 -17.68 -9.51
CA ARG A 211 13.32 -18.76 -9.89
C ARG A 211 13.56 -18.81 -11.38
N ILE A 212 12.50 -18.73 -12.18
CA ILE A 212 12.61 -18.66 -13.65
C ILE A 212 13.45 -17.45 -14.05
N PHE A 213 13.16 -16.27 -13.50
CA PHE A 213 13.84 -15.04 -13.88
C PHE A 213 15.33 -15.04 -13.47
N ALA A 214 15.65 -15.46 -12.25
CA ALA A 214 17.03 -15.58 -11.79
C ALA A 214 17.82 -16.60 -12.61
N ALA A 215 17.24 -17.76 -12.93
CA ALA A 215 17.87 -18.75 -13.80
C ALA A 215 18.12 -18.19 -15.21
N TYR A 216 17.19 -17.41 -15.75
CA TYR A 216 17.34 -16.74 -17.03
C TYR A 216 18.47 -15.71 -17.03
N LEU A 217 18.56 -14.84 -16.00
CA LEU A 217 19.66 -13.89 -15.86
C LEU A 217 21.02 -14.60 -15.85
N ASN A 218 21.15 -15.68 -15.07
CA ASN A 218 22.39 -16.46 -15.02
C ASN A 218 22.73 -17.08 -16.39
N LYS A 219 21.72 -17.60 -17.11
CA LYS A 219 21.91 -18.18 -18.45
C LYS A 219 22.46 -17.16 -19.45
N ILE A 220 22.05 -15.91 -19.38
CA ILE A 220 22.54 -14.83 -20.27
C ILE A 220 23.80 -14.14 -19.74
N GLY A 221 24.43 -14.68 -18.70
CA GLY A 221 25.72 -14.22 -18.18
C GLY A 221 25.64 -13.14 -17.09
N ALA A 222 24.45 -12.79 -16.62
CA ALA A 222 24.27 -11.86 -15.51
C ALA A 222 24.07 -12.64 -14.21
N LYS A 223 25.05 -12.56 -13.32
CA LYS A 223 25.00 -13.28 -12.04
C LYS A 223 23.84 -12.80 -11.19
N ALA A 224 22.94 -13.71 -10.83
CA ALA A 224 21.73 -13.41 -10.05
C ALA A 224 21.43 -14.50 -9.03
N HIS A 225 20.96 -14.12 -7.83
CA HIS A 225 20.53 -15.05 -6.79
C HIS A 225 19.05 -14.86 -6.51
N GLN A 226 18.30 -15.96 -6.48
CA GLN A 226 16.90 -15.95 -6.08
C GLN A 226 16.78 -15.99 -4.56
N TYR A 227 15.82 -15.24 -4.04
CA TYR A 227 15.52 -15.17 -2.62
C TYR A 227 14.01 -15.27 -2.36
N ASP A 228 13.63 -16.18 -1.49
CA ASP A 228 12.29 -16.18 -0.91
C ASP A 228 12.26 -15.19 0.26
N ALA A 229 11.36 -14.22 0.20
CA ALA A 229 11.19 -13.18 1.23
C ALA A 229 11.07 -13.79 2.64
N PHE A 230 10.30 -14.88 2.77
CA PHE A 230 10.09 -15.60 4.02
C PHE A 230 11.36 -16.26 4.59
N ASP A 231 12.42 -16.45 3.81
CA ASP A 231 13.69 -17.02 4.27
C ASP A 231 14.78 -15.97 4.53
N ILE A 232 14.64 -14.75 3.99
CA ILE A 232 15.64 -13.68 4.12
C ILE A 232 15.32 -12.65 5.20
N GLY A 233 14.32 -12.90 6.04
CA GLY A 233 14.01 -12.04 7.18
C GLY A 233 12.81 -11.14 7.01
N PHE A 234 11.90 -11.41 6.06
CA PHE A 234 10.54 -10.84 6.13
C PHE A 234 9.76 -11.52 7.24
N ILE A 235 9.63 -10.83 8.38
CA ILE A 235 8.96 -11.33 9.57
C ILE A 235 7.62 -10.61 9.72
N THR A 236 6.56 -11.39 9.86
CA THR A 236 5.18 -10.88 9.86
C THR A 236 4.38 -11.34 11.08
N THR A 237 3.21 -10.77 11.30
CA THR A 237 2.19 -11.36 12.16
C THR A 237 1.66 -12.66 11.56
N ASP A 238 0.95 -13.47 12.35
CA ASP A 238 0.34 -14.73 11.90
C ASP A 238 -1.09 -14.53 11.37
N ASP A 239 -1.47 -13.29 11.05
CA ASP A 239 -2.76 -12.93 10.46
C ASP A 239 -2.73 -13.20 8.95
N PHE A 240 -2.84 -14.48 8.58
CA PHE A 240 -2.81 -14.92 7.18
C PHE A 240 -3.78 -14.12 6.29
N THR A 241 -3.47 -14.02 4.99
CA THR A 241 -4.13 -13.21 3.95
C THR A 241 -3.89 -11.70 4.02
N ASN A 242 -3.46 -11.17 5.16
CA ASN A 242 -3.17 -9.74 5.34
C ASN A 242 -2.18 -9.50 6.49
N ALA A 243 -1.07 -10.22 6.47
CA ALA A 243 -0.11 -10.20 7.57
C ALA A 243 0.66 -8.87 7.60
N ASP A 244 0.85 -8.32 8.80
CA ASP A 244 1.59 -7.08 8.99
C ASP A 244 3.09 -7.35 9.15
N ILE A 245 3.92 -6.52 8.52
CA ILE A 245 5.38 -6.58 8.65
C ILE A 245 5.79 -6.09 10.04
N LEU A 246 6.59 -6.87 10.75
CA LEU A 246 7.15 -6.50 12.04
C LEU A 246 8.47 -5.75 11.87
N GLU A 247 8.75 -4.81 12.79
CA GLU A 247 9.97 -3.98 12.79
C GLU A 247 11.28 -4.78 12.75
N ALA A 248 11.29 -6.02 13.26
CA ALA A 248 12.43 -6.92 13.19
C ALA A 248 12.85 -7.26 11.74
N THR A 249 11.97 -7.06 10.75
CA THR A 249 12.23 -7.29 9.33
C THR A 249 13.36 -6.42 8.79
N TYR A 250 13.37 -5.12 9.11
CA TYR A 250 14.33 -4.18 8.52
C TYR A 250 15.79 -4.56 8.79
N PRO A 251 16.24 -4.79 10.04
CA PRO A 251 17.62 -5.22 10.29
C PRO A 251 17.91 -6.64 9.76
N ALA A 252 16.93 -7.55 9.75
CA ALA A 252 17.13 -8.91 9.29
C ALA A 252 17.38 -8.98 7.77
N VAL A 253 16.51 -8.32 6.98
CA VAL A 253 16.64 -8.21 5.53
C VAL A 253 17.93 -7.49 5.15
N ALA A 254 18.23 -6.37 5.82
CA ALA A 254 19.43 -5.60 5.56
C ALA A 254 20.69 -6.46 5.75
N LYS A 255 20.78 -7.17 6.89
CA LYS A 255 21.91 -8.05 7.17
C LYS A 255 22.04 -9.15 6.12
N ARG A 256 20.95 -9.88 5.82
CA ARG A 256 21.00 -11.01 4.90
C ARG A 256 21.44 -10.61 3.50
N LEU A 257 20.82 -9.57 2.93
CA LEU A 257 21.14 -9.12 1.57
C LEU A 257 22.53 -8.46 1.49
N HIS A 258 22.96 -7.74 2.54
CA HIS A 258 24.27 -7.11 2.57
C HIS A 258 25.42 -8.13 2.70
N ASP A 259 25.27 -9.11 3.60
CA ASP A 259 26.27 -10.15 3.81
C ASP A 259 26.48 -10.98 2.54
N ASP A 260 25.40 -11.39 1.87
CA ASP A 260 25.46 -12.13 0.61
C ASP A 260 26.05 -11.28 -0.52
N TRP A 261 25.69 -10.00 -0.61
CA TRP A 261 26.22 -9.09 -1.61
C TRP A 261 27.73 -8.86 -1.47
N ILE A 262 28.24 -8.75 -0.23
CA ILE A 262 29.68 -8.61 0.04
C ILE A 262 30.42 -9.91 -0.29
N SER A 263 29.84 -11.05 0.10
CA SER A 263 30.48 -12.35 -0.09
C SER A 263 30.52 -12.76 -1.56
N ASP A 264 29.43 -12.53 -2.29
CA ASP A 264 29.29 -12.93 -3.68
C ASP A 264 28.34 -12.00 -4.45
N PRO A 265 28.85 -10.88 -5.02
CA PRO A 265 28.02 -9.89 -5.69
C PRO A 265 27.19 -10.48 -6.84
N ALA A 266 25.87 -10.54 -6.64
CA ALA A 266 24.89 -11.07 -7.58
C ALA A 266 23.59 -10.28 -7.47
N ILE A 267 22.89 -10.08 -8.58
CA ILE A 267 21.60 -9.38 -8.61
C ILE A 267 20.59 -10.14 -7.74
N PRO A 268 20.09 -9.56 -6.63
CA PRO A 268 19.12 -10.24 -5.79
C PRO A 268 17.74 -10.20 -6.47
N VAL A 269 17.12 -11.36 -6.68
CA VAL A 269 15.76 -11.52 -7.22
C VAL A 269 14.86 -12.06 -6.13
N VAL A 270 14.08 -11.18 -5.51
CA VAL A 270 13.30 -11.45 -4.30
C VAL A 270 11.83 -11.65 -4.64
N THR A 271 11.17 -12.61 -3.99
CA THR A 271 9.72 -12.76 -4.07
C THR A 271 9.01 -11.52 -3.50
N GLY A 272 8.02 -10.99 -4.22
CA GLY A 272 7.09 -10.02 -3.66
C GLY A 272 6.13 -10.67 -2.64
N PHE A 273 5.21 -9.89 -2.07
CA PHE A 273 3.95 -10.26 -1.39
C PHE A 273 4.02 -11.31 -0.25
N LEU A 274 5.17 -11.90 0.04
CA LEU A 274 5.35 -12.99 0.98
C LEU A 274 6.16 -12.57 2.21
N GLY A 275 5.93 -13.28 3.31
CA GLY A 275 6.71 -13.16 4.54
C GLY A 275 6.55 -14.41 5.40
N LYS A 276 7.17 -14.39 6.59
CA LYS A 276 7.17 -15.51 7.54
C LYS A 276 6.53 -15.11 8.86
N GLY A 277 5.47 -15.82 9.23
CA GLY A 277 4.76 -15.58 10.49
C GLY A 277 5.67 -15.80 11.70
N TRP A 278 5.69 -14.84 12.61
CA TRP A 278 6.59 -14.83 13.77
C TRP A 278 6.42 -16.05 14.68
N LYS A 279 5.18 -16.50 14.93
CA LYS A 279 4.93 -17.63 15.84
C LYS A 279 4.86 -18.96 15.10
N SER A 280 4.15 -18.99 13.98
CA SER A 280 3.90 -20.24 13.24
C SER A 280 5.08 -20.66 12.36
N CYS A 281 5.98 -19.73 12.04
CA CYS A 281 7.02 -19.89 11.01
C CYS A 281 6.45 -20.27 9.63
N ALA A 282 5.15 -20.13 9.41
CA ALA A 282 4.50 -20.43 8.15
C ALA A 282 4.68 -19.29 7.14
N VAL A 283 4.57 -19.62 5.86
CA VAL A 283 4.46 -18.61 4.80
C VAL A 283 3.18 -17.81 5.02
N THR A 284 3.31 -16.50 4.94
CA THR A 284 2.21 -15.53 5.06
C THR A 284 2.21 -14.63 3.83
N THR A 285 1.06 -14.03 3.56
CA THR A 285 0.92 -13.04 2.51
C THR A 285 0.65 -11.66 3.08
N LEU A 286 1.19 -10.63 2.42
CA LEU A 286 1.17 -9.24 2.87
C LEU A 286 -0.11 -8.49 2.47
N GLY A 287 -1.11 -9.18 1.92
CA GLY A 287 -2.36 -8.58 1.48
C GLY A 287 -2.23 -7.67 0.25
N ARG A 288 -3.13 -6.67 0.16
CA ARG A 288 -3.25 -5.81 -1.03
C ARG A 288 -2.01 -4.96 -1.24
N GLY A 289 -1.49 -4.98 -2.47
CA GLY A 289 -0.26 -4.26 -2.83
C GLY A 289 1.01 -4.88 -2.22
N GLY A 290 0.97 -6.15 -1.82
CA GLY A 290 2.07 -6.77 -1.07
C GLY A 290 3.42 -6.81 -1.79
N SER A 291 3.48 -7.00 -3.12
CA SER A 291 4.76 -6.93 -3.84
C SER A 291 5.33 -5.50 -3.87
N ASP A 292 4.47 -4.48 -3.90
CA ASP A 292 4.93 -3.08 -3.73
C ASP A 292 5.42 -2.84 -2.31
N LEU A 293 4.74 -3.41 -1.30
CA LEU A 293 5.15 -3.31 0.11
C LEU A 293 6.49 -4.01 0.36
N THR A 294 6.74 -5.13 -0.33
CA THR A 294 8.05 -5.80 -0.29
C THR A 294 9.14 -4.86 -0.78
N ALA A 295 8.92 -4.20 -1.91
CA ALA A 295 9.89 -3.31 -2.51
C ALA A 295 10.21 -2.09 -1.62
N THR A 296 9.19 -1.45 -1.03
CA THR A 296 9.40 -0.33 -0.12
C THR A 296 10.04 -0.76 1.20
N THR A 297 9.74 -1.97 1.68
CA THR A 297 10.38 -2.56 2.87
C THR A 297 11.88 -2.79 2.63
N ILE A 298 12.26 -3.37 1.49
CA ILE A 298 13.68 -3.55 1.12
C ILE A 298 14.36 -2.18 0.98
N GLY A 299 13.69 -1.21 0.34
CA GLY A 299 14.20 0.15 0.20
C GLY A 299 14.53 0.78 1.56
N LYS A 300 13.59 0.72 2.52
CA LYS A 300 13.79 1.21 3.90
C LYS A 300 14.86 0.42 4.64
N ALA A 301 14.86 -0.92 4.54
CA ALA A 301 15.82 -1.79 5.22
C ALA A 301 17.27 -1.48 4.82
N LEU A 302 17.51 -1.30 3.52
CA LEU A 302 18.84 -1.06 2.96
C LEU A 302 19.20 0.44 2.86
N GLY A 303 18.28 1.35 3.16
CA GLY A 303 18.52 2.80 3.05
C GLY A 303 18.83 3.25 1.62
N LEU A 304 18.13 2.70 0.63
CA LEU A 304 18.43 2.94 -0.79
C LEU A 304 17.99 4.32 -1.25
N ARG A 305 18.58 4.78 -2.36
CA ARG A 305 18.35 6.12 -2.94
C ARG A 305 16.90 6.31 -3.42
N GLU A 306 16.33 5.30 -4.06
CA GLU A 306 14.96 5.32 -4.54
C GLU A 306 14.39 3.89 -4.68
N ILE A 307 13.05 3.81 -4.66
CA ILE A 307 12.30 2.59 -4.96
C ILE A 307 11.59 2.80 -6.30
N GLN A 308 11.82 1.92 -7.26
CA GLN A 308 11.21 2.01 -8.60
C GLN A 308 10.11 0.96 -8.75
N VAL A 309 8.92 1.39 -9.15
CA VAL A 309 7.79 0.54 -9.51
C VAL A 309 7.55 0.63 -11.01
N TRP A 310 7.78 -0.47 -11.71
CA TRP A 310 7.68 -0.55 -13.16
C TRP A 310 6.29 -1.04 -13.57
N LYS A 311 5.63 -0.25 -14.43
CA LYS A 311 4.29 -0.45 -14.96
C LYS A 311 4.29 -0.39 -16.50
N ASP A 312 3.11 -0.30 -17.09
CA ASP A 312 2.82 -0.22 -18.53
C ASP A 312 2.45 1.20 -19.01
N VAL A 313 2.47 2.19 -18.12
CA VAL A 313 2.18 3.61 -18.41
C VAL A 313 3.30 4.51 -17.90
N ASP A 314 3.42 5.71 -18.48
CA ASP A 314 4.46 6.71 -18.20
C ASP A 314 4.30 7.41 -16.83
N GLY A 315 4.25 6.61 -15.77
CA GLY A 315 4.02 7.05 -14.39
C GLY A 315 2.55 7.08 -14.01
N VAL A 316 2.17 8.06 -13.22
CA VAL A 316 0.80 8.38 -12.85
C VAL A 316 0.29 9.46 -13.80
N LEU A 317 -0.93 9.31 -14.30
CA LEU A 317 -1.52 10.18 -15.30
C LEU A 317 -2.58 11.11 -14.69
N THR A 318 -2.86 12.21 -15.37
CA THR A 318 -3.88 13.20 -14.98
C THR A 318 -5.31 12.64 -15.02
N CYS A 319 -5.56 11.54 -15.75
CA CYS A 319 -6.74 10.68 -15.62
C CYS A 319 -6.44 9.31 -16.25
N ASP A 320 -7.43 8.39 -16.29
CA ASP A 320 -7.28 7.11 -17.00
C ASP A 320 -7.23 7.33 -18.53
N PRO A 321 -6.14 6.95 -19.22
CA PRO A 321 -5.99 7.15 -20.66
C PRO A 321 -7.00 6.36 -21.50
N LYS A 322 -7.65 5.33 -20.92
CA LYS A 322 -8.76 4.60 -21.57
C LYS A 322 -10.05 5.42 -21.60
N ILE A 323 -10.23 6.33 -20.64
CA ILE A 323 -11.39 7.23 -20.58
C ILE A 323 -11.15 8.45 -21.46
N TYR A 324 -9.93 9.01 -21.40
CA TYR A 324 -9.55 10.19 -22.15
C TYR A 324 -8.12 10.09 -22.70
N PRO A 325 -7.94 9.95 -24.03
CA PRO A 325 -6.62 9.70 -24.63
C PRO A 325 -5.56 10.78 -24.42
N CYS A 326 -5.95 12.04 -24.18
CA CYS A 326 -5.02 13.14 -23.94
C CYS A 326 -4.53 13.21 -22.48
N ALA A 327 -4.59 12.11 -21.74
CA ALA A 327 -4.09 12.05 -20.37
C ALA A 327 -2.57 12.28 -20.33
N GLU A 328 -2.15 13.34 -19.64
CA GLU A 328 -0.75 13.71 -19.48
C GLU A 328 -0.09 13.05 -18.26
N PRO A 329 1.21 12.73 -18.32
CA PRO A 329 2.00 12.31 -17.15
C PRO A 329 2.10 13.37 -16.07
N VAL A 330 1.90 12.97 -14.81
CA VAL A 330 2.12 13.81 -13.64
C VAL A 330 3.54 13.59 -13.13
N PRO A 331 4.48 14.54 -13.28
CA PRO A 331 5.90 14.28 -13.01
C PRO A 331 6.21 14.13 -11.52
N TYR A 332 5.47 14.81 -10.64
CA TYR A 332 5.72 14.83 -9.20
C TYR A 332 4.43 14.66 -8.41
N LEU A 333 4.48 13.83 -7.37
CA LEU A 333 3.39 13.63 -6.42
C LEU A 333 3.92 13.68 -4.99
N THR A 334 3.05 14.05 -4.06
CA THR A 334 3.27 13.75 -2.64
C THR A 334 2.77 12.36 -2.28
N PHE A 335 3.27 11.76 -1.19
CA PHE A 335 2.73 10.50 -0.67
C PHE A 335 1.25 10.59 -0.32
N ASP A 336 0.78 11.74 0.15
CA ASP A 336 -0.64 11.95 0.47
C ASP A 336 -1.50 12.00 -0.82
N GLU A 337 -1.05 12.69 -1.88
CA GLU A 337 -1.73 12.66 -3.19
C GLU A 337 -1.76 11.24 -3.77
N ALA A 338 -0.63 10.53 -3.72
CA ALA A 338 -0.54 9.16 -4.24
C ALA A 338 -1.45 8.18 -3.47
N ALA A 339 -1.59 8.34 -2.16
CA ALA A 339 -2.45 7.50 -1.34
C ALA A 339 -3.93 7.67 -1.72
N GLU A 340 -4.37 8.91 -1.90
CA GLU A 340 -5.75 9.21 -2.32
C GLU A 340 -6.02 8.71 -3.75
N LEU A 341 -5.08 8.90 -4.67
CA LEU A 341 -5.18 8.37 -6.03
C LEU A 341 -5.35 6.85 -6.03
N ALA A 342 -4.50 6.13 -5.28
CA ALA A 342 -4.54 4.68 -5.20
C ALA A 342 -5.85 4.16 -4.58
N TYR A 343 -6.37 4.85 -3.56
CA TYR A 343 -7.60 4.48 -2.89
C TYR A 343 -8.82 4.50 -3.84
N PHE A 344 -8.93 5.51 -4.70
CA PHE A 344 -10.02 5.62 -5.67
C PHE A 344 -9.81 4.84 -6.97
N GLY A 345 -8.75 4.04 -7.05
CA GLY A 345 -8.55 3.07 -8.14
C GLY A 345 -7.61 3.54 -9.25
N ALA A 346 -6.90 4.66 -9.07
CA ALA A 346 -5.79 4.96 -9.97
C ALA A 346 -4.72 3.86 -9.84
N GLN A 347 -4.11 3.47 -10.96
CA GLN A 347 -3.05 2.47 -10.98
C GLN A 347 -1.74 3.04 -10.40
N VAL A 348 -1.72 3.30 -9.08
CA VAL A 348 -0.55 3.76 -8.31
C VAL A 348 -0.16 2.66 -7.29
N LEU A 349 0.70 2.95 -6.33
CA LEU A 349 1.01 2.06 -5.21
C LEU A 349 -0.11 2.11 -4.17
N HIS A 350 -0.47 0.97 -3.60
CA HIS A 350 -1.41 0.90 -2.48
C HIS A 350 -0.93 1.75 -1.27
N PRO A 351 -1.82 2.45 -0.53
CA PRO A 351 -1.39 3.29 0.60
C PRO A 351 -0.56 2.55 1.65
N GLN A 352 -0.90 1.30 1.96
CA GLN A 352 -0.17 0.47 2.90
C GLN A 352 1.27 0.19 2.45
N SER A 353 1.50 0.04 1.13
CA SER A 353 2.84 -0.21 0.59
C SER A 353 3.72 1.02 0.60
N MET A 354 3.17 2.23 0.63
CA MET A 354 3.96 3.46 0.72
C MET A 354 4.46 3.78 2.13
N ARG A 355 3.93 3.14 3.19
CA ARG A 355 4.32 3.44 4.59
C ARG A 355 5.83 3.33 4.83
N PRO A 356 6.53 2.24 4.45
CA PRO A 356 7.97 2.15 4.69
C PRO A 356 8.76 3.24 3.94
N ALA A 357 8.35 3.58 2.71
CA ALA A 357 8.99 4.64 1.93
C ALA A 357 8.77 6.02 2.57
N ARG A 358 7.56 6.31 3.06
CA ARG A 358 7.21 7.55 3.76
C ARG A 358 7.99 7.71 5.06
N GLU A 359 8.10 6.64 5.86
CA GLU A 359 8.83 6.64 7.13
C GLU A 359 10.34 6.75 6.94
N GLY A 360 10.89 6.08 5.93
CA GLY A 360 12.30 6.15 5.55
C GLY A 360 12.67 7.40 4.76
N ASP A 361 11.71 8.25 4.41
CA ASP A 361 11.87 9.40 3.51
C ASP A 361 12.55 9.03 2.17
N ILE A 362 12.18 7.87 1.62
CA ILE A 362 12.75 7.32 0.39
C ILE A 362 11.78 7.59 -0.77
N PRO A 363 12.21 8.31 -1.82
CA PRO A 363 11.38 8.56 -2.98
C PRO A 363 10.95 7.28 -3.68
N VAL A 364 9.69 7.24 -4.13
CA VAL A 364 9.16 6.17 -4.97
C VAL A 364 8.97 6.68 -6.38
N ARG A 365 9.48 5.98 -7.38
CA ARG A 365 9.34 6.34 -8.79
C ARG A 365 8.48 5.33 -9.53
N VAL A 366 7.39 5.78 -10.15
CA VAL A 366 6.58 4.96 -11.05
C VAL A 366 7.09 5.16 -12.47
N LYS A 367 7.54 4.08 -13.12
CA LYS A 367 8.14 4.10 -14.47
C LYS A 367 7.39 3.20 -15.44
N ASN A 368 7.54 3.46 -16.74
CA ASN A 368 7.02 2.59 -17.79
C ASN A 368 8.10 1.62 -18.28
N SER A 369 7.78 0.33 -18.28
CA SER A 369 8.65 -0.71 -18.86
C SER A 369 8.80 -0.61 -20.37
N TYR A 370 7.81 -0.05 -21.09
CA TYR A 370 7.88 0.17 -22.54
C TYR A 370 8.64 1.43 -22.94
N HIS A 371 8.71 2.43 -22.04
CA HIS A 371 9.44 3.69 -22.25
C HIS A 371 10.41 3.95 -21.08
N PRO A 372 11.51 3.19 -20.96
CA PRO A 372 12.37 3.20 -19.77
C PRO A 372 13.14 4.50 -19.53
N GLN A 373 13.31 5.30 -20.58
CA GLN A 373 13.98 6.61 -20.54
C GLN A 373 13.04 7.75 -20.09
N ALA A 374 11.72 7.52 -20.06
CA ALA A 374 10.80 8.51 -19.51
C ALA A 374 11.08 8.74 -18.01
N PRO A 375 10.95 9.99 -17.51
CA PRO A 375 11.22 10.29 -16.11
C PRO A 375 10.24 9.58 -15.15
N GLY A 376 9.05 9.27 -15.65
CA GLY A 376 7.94 8.74 -14.88
C GLY A 376 7.42 9.74 -13.86
N THR A 377 6.83 9.22 -12.79
CA THR A 377 6.34 10.03 -11.66
C THR A 377 7.17 9.80 -10.43
N LEU A 378 7.69 10.87 -9.83
CA LEU A 378 8.41 10.83 -8.57
C LEU A 378 7.48 11.19 -7.40
N ILE A 379 7.29 10.26 -6.48
CA ILE A 379 6.49 10.41 -5.27
C ILE A 379 7.42 10.69 -4.09
N THR A 380 7.20 11.82 -3.41
CA THR A 380 8.03 12.29 -2.29
C THR A 380 7.17 12.78 -1.13
N LYS A 381 7.79 13.17 -0.02
CA LYS A 381 7.08 13.73 1.13
C LYS A 381 6.44 15.09 0.85
N SER A 382 7.09 15.92 0.03
CA SER A 382 6.63 17.26 -0.32
C SER A 382 7.15 17.65 -1.69
N ARG A 383 6.35 18.42 -2.44
CA ARG A 383 6.73 19.02 -3.72
C ARG A 383 6.32 20.50 -3.74
N ASP A 384 6.78 21.24 -4.74
CA ASP A 384 6.27 22.59 -4.96
C ASP A 384 4.79 22.54 -5.40
N MET A 385 3.96 23.29 -4.68
CA MET A 385 2.51 23.41 -4.89
C MET A 385 2.11 24.81 -5.37
N SER A 386 3.07 25.70 -5.64
CA SER A 386 2.86 27.10 -6.02
C SER A 386 2.01 27.25 -7.29
N GLU A 387 2.24 26.41 -8.29
CA GLU A 387 1.50 26.42 -9.56
C GLU A 387 0.39 25.36 -9.62
N ALA A 388 0.43 24.36 -8.73
CA ALA A 388 -0.50 23.24 -8.74
C ALA A 388 -1.93 23.67 -8.33
N VAL A 389 -2.91 23.38 -9.19
CA VAL A 389 -4.34 23.53 -8.90
C VAL A 389 -4.98 22.15 -8.79
N LEU A 390 -5.08 21.43 -9.91
CA LEU A 390 -5.56 20.05 -9.97
C LEU A 390 -4.41 19.16 -10.45
N THR A 391 -4.25 18.02 -9.83
CA THR A 391 -3.18 17.05 -10.10
C THR A 391 -3.69 15.92 -10.98
N SER A 392 -4.85 15.33 -10.65
CA SER A 392 -5.43 14.23 -11.41
C SER A 392 -6.91 14.02 -11.08
N ILE A 393 -7.64 13.36 -11.99
CA ILE A 393 -9.06 13.03 -11.90
C ILE A 393 -9.19 11.51 -11.95
N VAL A 394 -9.80 10.93 -10.92
CA VAL A 394 -10.01 9.48 -10.81
C VAL A 394 -11.49 9.16 -10.88
N LEU A 395 -11.83 8.08 -11.58
CA LEU A 395 -13.19 7.57 -11.70
C LEU A 395 -13.30 6.17 -11.09
N LYS A 396 -14.14 6.01 -10.07
CA LYS A 396 -14.57 4.71 -9.52
C LYS A 396 -16.02 4.43 -9.95
N ARG A 397 -16.22 3.38 -10.75
CA ARG A 397 -17.52 3.04 -11.35
C ARG A 397 -18.30 2.03 -10.54
N ASN A 398 -19.60 1.92 -10.85
CA ASN A 398 -20.49 0.88 -10.35
C ASN A 398 -20.45 0.76 -8.82
N VAL A 399 -20.52 1.93 -8.19
CA VAL A 399 -20.58 2.11 -6.75
C VAL A 399 -22.04 2.12 -6.34
N THR A 400 -22.33 1.43 -5.24
CA THR A 400 -23.65 1.49 -4.59
C THR A 400 -23.64 2.59 -3.55
N MET A 401 -24.62 3.49 -3.64
CA MET A 401 -24.84 4.56 -2.66
C MET A 401 -26.07 4.22 -1.80
N LEU A 402 -25.96 4.42 -0.49
CA LEU A 402 -27.06 4.31 0.46
C LEU A 402 -27.33 5.68 1.08
N ASP A 403 -28.59 6.08 1.14
CA ASP A 403 -29.04 7.23 1.92
C ASP A 403 -29.86 6.73 3.11
N ILE A 404 -29.46 7.14 4.32
CA ILE A 404 -30.02 6.68 5.59
C ILE A 404 -30.61 7.90 6.28
N VAL A 405 -31.94 8.02 6.26
CA VAL A 405 -32.67 9.19 6.77
C VAL A 405 -33.36 8.84 8.08
N SER A 406 -33.05 9.59 9.14
CA SER A 406 -33.71 9.44 10.44
C SER A 406 -33.74 10.77 11.19
N THR A 407 -34.94 11.25 11.51
CA THR A 407 -35.12 12.43 12.37
C THR A 407 -34.59 12.22 13.79
N ARG A 408 -34.37 10.96 14.19
CA ARG A 408 -33.75 10.59 15.47
C ARG A 408 -32.25 10.89 15.53
N MET A 409 -31.62 11.23 14.40
CA MET A 409 -30.20 11.64 14.38
C MET A 409 -29.99 13.02 15.01
N LEU A 410 -31.00 13.89 14.96
CA LEU A 410 -30.94 15.24 15.53
C LEU A 410 -30.75 15.20 17.05
N GLY A 411 -29.60 15.71 17.50
CA GLY A 411 -29.29 15.87 18.93
C GLY A 411 -29.05 14.58 19.70
N GLN A 412 -28.97 13.42 19.03
CA GLN A 412 -28.68 12.13 19.64
C GLN A 412 -27.23 11.70 19.37
N PHE A 413 -26.53 11.29 20.42
CA PHE A 413 -25.24 10.63 20.29
C PHE A 413 -25.44 9.13 19.98
N GLY A 414 -24.50 8.53 19.25
CA GLY A 414 -24.48 7.09 19.01
C GLY A 414 -25.23 6.59 17.77
N PHE A 415 -26.01 7.44 17.07
CA PHE A 415 -26.67 7.02 15.82
C PHE A 415 -25.64 6.61 14.75
N LEU A 416 -24.61 7.43 14.51
CA LEU A 416 -23.50 7.09 13.60
C LEU A 416 -22.79 5.80 14.02
N ALA A 417 -22.51 5.64 15.31
CA ALA A 417 -21.86 4.44 15.84
C ALA A 417 -22.71 3.18 15.55
N LYS A 418 -24.03 3.27 15.71
CA LYS A 418 -24.95 2.18 15.43
C LYS A 418 -25.00 1.83 13.93
N VAL A 419 -25.02 2.84 13.06
CA VAL A 419 -24.99 2.64 11.60
C VAL A 419 -23.71 1.91 11.20
N PHE A 420 -22.53 2.38 11.65
CA PHE A 420 -21.26 1.75 11.29
C PHE A 420 -21.05 0.37 11.94
N SER A 421 -21.63 0.11 13.13
CA SER A 421 -21.63 -1.22 13.75
C SER A 421 -22.33 -2.26 12.87
N ILE A 422 -23.43 -1.90 12.18
CA ILE A 422 -24.13 -2.82 11.28
C ILE A 422 -23.23 -3.21 10.10
N PHE A 423 -22.50 -2.24 9.52
CA PHE A 423 -21.54 -2.52 8.45
C PHE A 423 -20.37 -3.39 8.93
N GLU A 424 -19.86 -3.15 10.15
CA GLU A 424 -18.81 -3.96 10.77
C GLU A 424 -19.26 -5.41 11.00
N ASP A 425 -20.44 -5.62 11.58
CA ASP A 425 -21.02 -6.93 11.86
C ASP A 425 -21.23 -7.75 10.57
N LEU A 426 -21.54 -7.07 9.46
CA LEU A 426 -21.71 -7.67 8.13
C LEU A 426 -20.41 -7.76 7.33
N GLY A 427 -19.30 -7.22 7.84
CA GLY A 427 -17.99 -7.24 7.17
C GLY A 427 -17.91 -6.37 5.91
N ILE A 428 -18.74 -5.33 5.81
CA ILE A 428 -18.85 -4.46 4.64
C ILE A 428 -18.04 -3.18 4.84
N SER A 429 -17.18 -2.86 3.86
CA SER A 429 -16.38 -1.64 3.89
C SER A 429 -17.13 -0.48 3.24
N VAL A 430 -17.16 0.65 3.93
CA VAL A 430 -17.69 1.92 3.43
C VAL A 430 -16.55 2.76 2.87
N ASP A 431 -16.79 3.44 1.74
CA ASP A 431 -15.82 4.30 1.05
C ASP A 431 -15.96 5.78 1.43
N VAL A 432 -17.00 6.43 0.91
CA VAL A 432 -17.23 7.88 1.04
C VAL A 432 -18.44 8.10 1.94
N VAL A 433 -18.35 9.11 2.80
CA VAL A 433 -19.40 9.48 3.75
C VAL A 433 -19.71 10.97 3.62
N ALA A 434 -20.99 11.31 3.68
CA ALA A 434 -21.49 12.67 3.81
C ALA A 434 -22.70 12.66 4.75
N THR A 435 -22.89 13.74 5.52
CA THR A 435 -23.94 13.84 6.52
C THR A 435 -24.70 15.15 6.38
N SER A 436 -26.01 15.10 6.57
CA SER A 436 -26.85 16.25 6.88
C SER A 436 -27.26 16.20 8.37
N GLU A 437 -28.16 17.08 8.79
CA GLU A 437 -28.71 17.09 10.13
C GLU A 437 -29.55 15.84 10.46
N VAL A 438 -30.17 15.22 9.44
CA VAL A 438 -31.12 14.10 9.60
C VAL A 438 -30.79 12.90 8.71
N SER A 439 -29.74 12.96 7.89
CA SER A 439 -29.38 11.88 6.99
C SER A 439 -27.89 11.63 6.89
N ILE A 440 -27.55 10.41 6.49
CA ILE A 440 -26.20 9.98 6.18
C ILE A 440 -26.24 9.35 4.81
N SER A 441 -25.41 9.84 3.90
CA SER A 441 -25.20 9.23 2.59
C SER A 441 -23.83 8.56 2.56
N LEU A 442 -23.79 7.31 2.11
CA LEU A 442 -22.63 6.43 2.13
C LEU A 442 -22.43 5.76 0.78
N THR A 443 -21.19 5.50 0.40
CA THR A 443 -20.87 4.62 -0.74
C THR A 443 -20.15 3.36 -0.28
N LEU A 444 -20.41 2.23 -0.92
CA LEU A 444 -19.81 0.94 -0.56
C LEU A 444 -18.62 0.60 -1.46
N ASP A 445 -17.57 0.00 -0.88
CA ASP A 445 -16.45 -0.51 -1.68
C ASP A 445 -16.91 -1.70 -2.52
N PRO A 446 -16.91 -1.58 -3.86
CA PRO A 446 -17.28 -2.69 -4.69
C PRO A 446 -16.30 -3.87 -4.48
N SER A 447 -15.01 -3.60 -4.20
CA SER A 447 -13.94 -4.60 -4.27
C SER A 447 -14.00 -5.76 -3.25
N LYS A 448 -14.76 -5.60 -2.15
CA LYS A 448 -15.06 -6.69 -1.20
C LYS A 448 -16.37 -7.42 -1.51
N LEU A 449 -17.30 -6.75 -2.18
CA LEU A 449 -18.52 -7.38 -2.70
C LEU A 449 -18.18 -8.29 -3.91
N TRP A 450 -17.20 -7.94 -4.75
CA TRP A 450 -16.86 -8.68 -6.00
C TRP A 450 -16.01 -9.94 -5.86
N SER A 451 -15.42 -10.22 -4.70
CA SER A 451 -14.76 -11.52 -4.47
C SER A 451 -15.75 -12.66 -4.20
N ARG A 452 -17.06 -12.38 -4.22
CA ARG A 452 -18.15 -13.34 -4.00
C ARG A 452 -19.09 -13.34 -5.20
N GLU A 453 -19.76 -14.46 -5.42
CA GLU A 453 -20.71 -14.67 -6.52
C GLU A 453 -21.79 -13.57 -6.56
N LEU A 454 -22.21 -13.14 -7.76
CA LEU A 454 -23.24 -12.12 -7.99
C LEU A 454 -24.55 -12.34 -7.20
N ILE A 455 -24.91 -13.59 -6.95
CA ILE A 455 -26.12 -13.97 -6.18
C ILE A 455 -25.96 -13.63 -4.70
N GLN A 456 -24.76 -13.80 -4.14
CA GLN A 456 -24.48 -13.50 -2.74
C GLN A 456 -24.48 -11.98 -2.50
N GLN A 457 -24.05 -11.19 -3.49
CA GLN A 457 -24.06 -9.73 -3.43
C GLN A 457 -25.46 -9.14 -3.27
N ALA A 458 -26.44 -9.64 -4.05
CA ALA A 458 -27.82 -9.17 -3.95
C ALA A 458 -28.39 -9.45 -2.56
N SER A 459 -28.17 -10.67 -2.05
CA SER A 459 -28.62 -11.06 -0.71
C SER A 459 -27.95 -10.28 0.42
N GLU A 460 -26.66 -9.92 0.28
CA GLU A 460 -25.93 -9.13 1.27
C GLU A 460 -26.43 -7.69 1.32
N LEU A 461 -26.68 -7.06 0.16
CA LEU A 461 -27.22 -5.70 0.08
C LEU A 461 -28.63 -5.62 0.65
N ASP A 462 -29.49 -6.59 0.33
CA ASP A 462 -30.84 -6.66 0.88
C ASP A 462 -30.79 -6.80 2.41
N HIS A 463 -29.88 -7.63 2.94
CA HIS A 463 -29.72 -7.80 4.38
C HIS A 463 -29.23 -6.53 5.09
N VAL A 464 -28.30 -5.78 4.48
CA VAL A 464 -27.87 -4.47 5.01
C VAL A 464 -29.04 -3.50 5.10
N VAL A 465 -29.85 -3.43 4.05
CA VAL A 465 -31.02 -2.55 3.99
C VAL A 465 -32.01 -2.94 5.09
N GLU A 466 -32.33 -4.23 5.23
CA GLU A 466 -33.23 -4.74 6.28
C GLU A 466 -32.76 -4.37 7.70
N GLU A 467 -31.46 -4.51 8.00
CA GLU A 467 -30.92 -4.16 9.32
C GLU A 467 -30.94 -2.65 9.58
N LEU A 468 -30.63 -1.83 8.57
CA LEU A 468 -30.67 -0.37 8.66
C LEU A 468 -32.10 0.18 8.75
N GLU A 469 -33.07 -0.46 8.09
CA GLU A 469 -34.50 -0.08 8.12
C GLU A 469 -35.12 -0.20 9.52
N LYS A 470 -34.51 -0.98 10.42
CA LYS A 470 -34.91 -1.04 11.84
C LYS A 470 -34.72 0.28 12.58
N ILE A 471 -33.87 1.17 12.07
CA ILE A 471 -33.47 2.41 12.76
C ILE A 471 -33.67 3.69 11.92
N ALA A 472 -33.85 3.56 10.61
CA ALA A 472 -33.93 4.67 9.67
C ALA A 472 -34.77 4.30 8.43
N VAL A 473 -35.07 5.29 7.58
CA VAL A 473 -35.53 5.04 6.20
C VAL A 473 -34.30 4.94 5.31
N VAL A 474 -34.22 3.91 4.48
CA VAL A 474 -33.04 3.63 3.65
C VAL A 474 -33.40 3.71 2.18
N HIS A 475 -32.58 4.41 1.40
CA HIS A 475 -32.67 4.44 -0.06
C HIS A 475 -31.39 3.88 -0.67
N LEU A 476 -31.51 2.79 -1.40
CA LEU A 476 -30.41 2.15 -2.10
C LEU A 476 -30.39 2.60 -3.57
N LEU A 477 -29.25 3.16 -3.99
CA LEU A 477 -29.04 3.74 -5.32
C LEU A 477 -27.82 3.09 -5.97
N GLN A 478 -28.08 2.19 -6.92
CA GLN A 478 -27.04 1.51 -7.71
C GLN A 478 -26.60 2.33 -8.92
N HIS A 479 -25.57 1.87 -9.61
CA HIS A 479 -25.06 2.46 -10.85
C HIS A 479 -24.63 3.93 -10.67
N ARG A 480 -23.89 4.18 -9.59
CA ARG A 480 -23.27 5.48 -9.32
C ARG A 480 -21.77 5.41 -9.51
N SER A 481 -21.19 6.56 -9.83
CA SER A 481 -19.76 6.72 -10.01
C SER A 481 -19.24 7.79 -9.07
N ILE A 482 -18.07 7.52 -8.46
CA ILE A 482 -17.31 8.51 -7.72
C ILE A 482 -16.27 9.13 -8.67
N ILE A 483 -16.30 10.44 -8.79
CA ILE A 483 -15.27 11.25 -9.44
C ILE A 483 -14.47 11.93 -8.33
N SER A 484 -13.22 11.52 -8.17
CA SER A 484 -12.31 12.10 -7.18
C SER A 484 -11.33 13.05 -7.86
N LEU A 485 -11.31 14.28 -7.36
CA LEU A 485 -10.45 15.36 -7.81
C LEU A 485 -9.27 15.46 -6.85
N ILE A 486 -8.10 15.05 -7.31
CA ILE A 486 -6.87 15.13 -6.52
C ILE A 486 -6.13 16.40 -6.90
N GLY A 487 -5.86 17.28 -5.94
CA GLY A 487 -5.25 18.57 -6.21
C GLY A 487 -4.89 19.37 -4.97
N ASN A 488 -4.58 20.64 -5.17
CA ASN A 488 -4.22 21.56 -4.09
C ASN A 488 -5.48 22.09 -3.40
N VAL A 489 -5.89 21.49 -2.28
CA VAL A 489 -7.11 21.91 -1.55
C VAL A 489 -6.98 23.33 -0.97
N GLN A 490 -5.79 23.94 -0.90
CA GLN A 490 -5.66 25.37 -0.56
C GLN A 490 -6.34 26.27 -1.62
N ARG A 491 -6.55 25.76 -2.84
CA ARG A 491 -7.27 26.41 -3.93
C ARG A 491 -8.66 25.80 -4.15
N SER A 492 -9.26 25.17 -3.13
CA SER A 492 -10.54 24.46 -3.23
C SER A 492 -11.67 25.30 -3.83
N SER A 493 -11.79 26.58 -3.46
CA SER A 493 -12.84 27.46 -4.01
C SER A 493 -12.76 27.59 -5.52
N LEU A 494 -11.54 27.78 -6.06
CA LEU A 494 -11.29 27.86 -7.50
C LEU A 494 -11.60 26.53 -8.19
N ILE A 495 -11.19 25.41 -7.58
CA ILE A 495 -11.45 24.07 -8.11
C ILE A 495 -12.96 23.83 -8.19
N LEU A 496 -13.69 24.06 -7.10
CA LEU A 496 -15.13 23.83 -7.02
C LEU A 496 -15.92 24.74 -7.97
N GLU A 497 -15.55 26.03 -8.08
CA GLU A 497 -16.17 26.95 -9.04
C GLU A 497 -16.07 26.41 -10.47
N LYS A 498 -14.86 26.06 -10.91
CA LYS A 498 -14.62 25.52 -12.25
C LYS A 498 -15.35 24.19 -12.47
N VAL A 499 -15.30 23.30 -11.49
CA VAL A 499 -16.00 22.01 -11.54
C VAL A 499 -17.50 22.22 -11.74
N PHE A 500 -18.17 22.96 -10.85
CA PHE A 500 -19.62 23.12 -10.95
C PHE A 500 -20.05 23.92 -12.19
N HIS A 501 -19.21 24.81 -12.70
CA HIS A 501 -19.44 25.46 -13.98
C HIS A 501 -19.45 24.43 -15.14
N VAL A 502 -18.47 23.53 -15.19
CA VAL A 502 -18.40 22.45 -16.20
C VAL A 502 -19.59 21.51 -16.08
N LEU A 503 -19.92 21.08 -14.86
CA LEU A 503 -21.03 20.16 -14.62
C LEU A 503 -22.37 20.77 -15.06
N ARG A 504 -22.62 22.04 -14.69
CA ARG A 504 -23.83 22.76 -15.09
C ARG A 504 -23.94 22.88 -16.61
N THR A 505 -22.83 23.21 -17.29
CA THR A 505 -22.79 23.36 -18.75
C THR A 505 -23.10 22.05 -19.48
N ASN A 506 -22.74 20.91 -18.87
CA ASN A 506 -23.01 19.58 -19.41
C ASN A 506 -24.32 18.96 -18.90
N GLY A 507 -25.10 19.67 -18.07
CA GLY A 507 -26.35 19.16 -17.51
C GLY A 507 -26.18 18.01 -16.51
N ILE A 508 -25.00 17.90 -15.88
CA ILE A 508 -24.64 16.83 -14.95
C ILE A 508 -25.02 17.23 -13.53
N ASN A 509 -25.76 16.37 -12.84
CA ASN A 509 -26.21 16.61 -11.46
C ASN A 509 -25.37 15.82 -10.46
N VAL A 510 -24.71 16.51 -9.55
CA VAL A 510 -24.00 15.89 -8.42
C VAL A 510 -25.01 15.47 -7.36
N GLN A 511 -24.92 14.21 -6.94
CA GLN A 511 -25.84 13.63 -5.94
C GLN A 511 -25.28 13.70 -4.53
N MET A 512 -23.96 13.62 -4.40
CA MET A 512 -23.26 13.68 -3.12
C MET A 512 -21.89 14.32 -3.33
N ILE A 513 -21.46 15.12 -2.35
CA ILE A 513 -20.14 15.75 -2.31
C ILE A 513 -19.51 15.36 -0.98
N SER A 514 -18.24 14.93 -1.00
CA SER A 514 -17.47 14.71 0.21
C SER A 514 -16.09 15.34 0.08
N GLN A 515 -15.80 16.23 1.02
CA GLN A 515 -14.50 16.86 1.18
C GLN A 515 -14.18 16.84 2.68
N GLY A 516 -13.23 15.98 3.05
CA GLY A 516 -12.81 15.84 4.44
C GLY A 516 -11.67 16.78 4.83
N ALA A 517 -11.03 16.46 5.95
CA ALA A 517 -9.78 17.09 6.38
C ALA A 517 -8.57 16.70 5.50
N SER A 518 -8.74 15.72 4.58
CA SER A 518 -7.74 15.40 3.58
C SER A 518 -7.43 16.65 2.76
N LYS A 519 -6.15 16.99 2.70
CA LYS A 519 -5.68 18.24 2.07
C LYS A 519 -5.54 18.13 0.55
N VAL A 520 -5.96 17.01 -0.03
CA VAL A 520 -5.70 16.75 -1.46
C VAL A 520 -6.87 16.17 -2.24
N ASN A 521 -7.99 15.78 -1.63
CA ASN A 521 -9.09 15.10 -2.33
C ASN A 521 -10.46 15.81 -2.17
N ILE A 522 -11.23 15.85 -3.25
CA ILE A 522 -12.65 16.20 -3.30
C ILE A 522 -13.37 15.12 -4.11
N SER A 523 -14.34 14.43 -3.51
CA SER A 523 -15.10 13.36 -4.16
C SER A 523 -16.52 13.80 -4.50
N LEU A 524 -16.96 13.51 -5.72
CA LEU A 524 -18.28 13.83 -6.25
C LEU A 524 -18.95 12.55 -6.74
N ILE A 525 -20.21 12.36 -6.40
CA ILE A 525 -20.98 11.20 -6.86
C ILE A 525 -21.94 11.66 -7.97
N VAL A 526 -21.89 10.97 -9.11
CA VAL A 526 -22.72 11.19 -10.30
C VAL A 526 -23.32 9.86 -10.77
N ASN A 527 -24.22 9.89 -11.77
CA ASN A 527 -24.70 8.65 -12.39
C ASN A 527 -23.59 8.00 -13.23
N ASP A 528 -23.58 6.67 -13.31
CA ASP A 528 -22.59 5.96 -14.15
C ASP A 528 -22.65 6.36 -15.63
N SER A 529 -23.86 6.63 -16.14
CA SER A 529 -24.09 6.98 -17.55
C SER A 529 -23.44 8.30 -17.98
N GLU A 530 -23.21 9.22 -17.06
CA GLU A 530 -22.65 10.55 -17.32
C GLU A 530 -21.19 10.69 -16.86
N ALA A 531 -20.66 9.68 -16.17
CA ALA A 531 -19.38 9.76 -15.49
C ALA A 531 -18.18 9.96 -16.42
N GLU A 532 -18.15 9.27 -17.57
CA GLU A 532 -17.07 9.47 -18.55
C GLU A 532 -17.09 10.86 -19.17
N GLN A 533 -18.27 11.32 -19.58
CA GLN A 533 -18.43 12.67 -20.13
C GLN A 533 -17.97 13.72 -19.12
N CYS A 534 -18.31 13.52 -17.85
CA CYS A 534 -17.85 14.35 -16.74
C CYS A 534 -16.33 14.42 -16.66
N VAL A 535 -15.65 13.27 -16.64
CA VAL A 535 -14.18 13.19 -16.58
C VAL A 535 -13.55 13.89 -17.79
N ARG A 536 -14.04 13.64 -19.00
CA ARG A 536 -13.52 14.27 -20.23
C ARG A 536 -13.68 15.79 -20.20
N ALA A 537 -14.85 16.28 -19.80
CA ALA A 537 -15.12 17.72 -19.74
C ALA A 537 -14.26 18.40 -18.66
N LEU A 538 -14.13 17.79 -17.49
CA LEU A 538 -13.28 18.30 -16.42
C LEU A 538 -11.80 18.30 -16.83
N HIS A 539 -11.33 17.21 -17.44
CA HIS A 539 -9.94 17.10 -17.87
C HIS A 539 -9.59 18.19 -18.89
N HIS A 540 -10.42 18.37 -19.92
CA HIS A 540 -10.26 19.43 -20.90
C HIS A 540 -10.20 20.83 -20.24
N THR A 541 -11.07 21.14 -19.28
CA THR A 541 -11.06 22.44 -18.59
C THR A 541 -9.84 22.66 -17.70
N PHE A 542 -9.35 21.62 -17.02
CA PHE A 542 -8.26 21.75 -16.04
C PHE A 542 -6.86 21.58 -16.63
N PHE A 543 -6.69 20.84 -17.72
CA PHE A 543 -5.38 20.50 -18.27
C PHE A 543 -5.15 21.05 -19.68
N GLU A 544 -6.19 21.22 -20.50
CA GLU A 544 -6.06 21.72 -21.88
C GLU A 544 -6.51 23.18 -22.06
N GLY A 545 -7.40 23.66 -21.18
CA GLY A 545 -7.97 25.00 -21.26
C GLY A 545 -6.95 26.11 -21.04
N VAL A 546 -6.93 27.09 -21.94
CA VAL A 546 -6.11 28.33 -21.87
C VAL A 546 -6.64 29.26 -20.76
N ILE A 547 -6.59 28.87 -19.49
CA ILE A 547 -7.02 29.72 -18.35
C ILE A 547 -6.15 29.47 -17.10
N PHE A 548 -4.82 29.52 -17.27
CA PHE A 548 -3.89 29.67 -16.13
C PHE A 548 -3.24 31.05 -16.04
N SER A 549 -3.55 31.98 -16.96
CA SER A 549 -2.99 33.34 -16.97
C SER A 549 -3.74 34.36 -16.09
N GLU A 550 -4.93 34.05 -15.56
CA GLU A 550 -5.69 35.02 -14.75
C GLU A 550 -5.17 35.19 -13.31
N LEU A 551 -4.45 34.20 -12.77
CA LEU A 551 -3.80 34.33 -11.46
C LEU A 551 -2.49 35.15 -11.54
N ASP A 552 -1.81 35.14 -12.69
CA ASP A 552 -0.53 35.84 -12.87
C ASP A 552 -0.70 37.32 -13.25
N SER A 553 -1.90 37.72 -13.70
CA SER A 553 -2.20 39.13 -14.00
C SER A 553 -2.56 39.94 -12.76
N ARG A 554 -3.14 39.34 -11.71
CA ARG A 554 -3.46 40.05 -10.46
C ARG A 554 -2.28 40.22 -9.51
N SER A 555 -1.27 39.34 -9.56
CA SER A 555 -0.05 39.46 -8.74
C SER A 555 0.91 40.54 -9.27
N ARG A 556 0.87 40.84 -10.58
CA ARG A 556 1.69 41.90 -11.20
C ARG A 556 1.09 43.30 -11.09
N LEU A 557 -0.22 43.42 -10.85
CA LEU A 557 -0.91 44.70 -10.74
C LEU A 557 -0.82 45.36 -9.35
N THR A 558 -0.34 44.66 -8.32
CA THR A 558 -0.20 45.22 -6.96
C THR A 558 1.18 45.82 -6.66
N ASN A 559 2.15 45.74 -7.57
CA ASN A 559 3.50 46.30 -7.39
C ASN A 559 3.79 47.55 -8.24
N GLY A 560 2.77 48.24 -8.76
CA GLY A 560 2.98 49.40 -9.63
C GLY A 560 1.92 50.48 -9.49
N SER A 561 1.95 51.26 -8.40
CA SER A 561 1.51 52.67 -8.39
C SER A 561 1.83 53.32 -7.04
N ALA A 562 3.07 53.74 -6.85
CA ALA A 562 3.37 54.80 -5.89
C ALA A 562 2.92 56.13 -6.50
N VAL A 563 1.78 56.64 -6.03
CA VAL A 563 1.33 58.02 -6.28
C VAL A 563 2.23 58.96 -5.44
N PRO A 564 2.88 59.98 -6.02
CA PRO A 564 3.63 60.95 -5.22
C PRO A 564 2.66 61.91 -4.51
N PRO A 565 2.98 62.40 -3.31
CA PRO A 565 2.14 63.38 -2.62
C PRO A 565 2.22 64.73 -3.34
N LEU A 566 1.06 65.35 -3.55
CA LEU A 566 0.94 66.75 -3.99
C LEU A 566 0.92 67.65 -2.76
N ASP A 567 1.77 68.68 -2.79
CA ASP A 567 1.62 69.93 -2.02
C ASP A 567 0.40 70.74 -2.51
#